data_AF-A0AAD3RJ71-F1
#
_entry.id   AF-A0AAD3RJ71-F1
#
_cell.length_a   1.000
_cell.length_b   1.000
_cell.length_c   1.000
_cell.angle_alpha   90.00
_cell.angle_beta   90.00
_cell.angle_gamma   90.00
#
_symmetry.space_group_name_H-M   'P 1'
#
loop_
_entity.id
_entity.type
_entity.pdbx_description
1 polymer ?
#
loop_
_entity_poly.entity_id
_entity_poly.type
_entity_poly.pdbx_seq_one_letter_code
_entity_poly.pdbx_strand_id
1 'polypeptide(L)'
;MASTQARLGQQALAVLDVALRVPCIFIIDAIFNSYYDPGSGWAGAMGKVLVRVMGVLISSVVLLLSQKALFKFYTLFFAVLLGMAAVLINYYATSHIDFYSAYYKAALGFRLLPRNGPTLWLGMAAVQLVFGVGYVFLLNLQSVFAALVVLDIMIPLWGLMIELPADVRQLLAVFSGLALALNTAVCLAMRLKWFYYSCRYVYLLIRHMYRIYGLQLLLEDTWKRIRFPDVLRVFWLTRVTAQALILVYVVRAVRRESGDATGGATDGSSDSQGYLLSWDVFWDLTSNLIISGCDSTLTVLGMSAVISSVAHYLGLSILAFIGSTEEEDKRLGFVAPVLFFILALQTGLSSLDPEERLVRLSRNMCLLLTAILHFIHGMTDPVLMSLSASHVSSFRRHFPVLLVSLALFVLPVALSYALWHHYALNTWLFAVTAFCGALPQGGGVTD
;
A
#
# COMPACT_ATOMS: atom_id res chain seq x y z
N MET A 1 14.14 -31.48 11.24
CA MET A 1 14.25 -30.02 11.44
C MET A 1 14.55 -29.37 10.09
N ALA A 2 13.55 -28.82 9.39
CA ALA A 2 13.82 -28.01 8.21
C ALA A 2 14.64 -26.80 8.64
N SER A 3 15.80 -26.58 8.01
CA SER A 3 16.73 -25.51 8.38
C SER A 3 15.99 -24.16 8.40
N THR A 4 16.31 -23.32 9.38
CA THR A 4 15.74 -21.96 9.53
C THR A 4 15.80 -21.16 8.22
N GLN A 5 16.81 -21.40 7.39
CA GLN A 5 16.94 -20.84 6.03
C GLN A 5 15.82 -21.24 5.07
N ALA A 6 15.34 -22.49 5.10
CA ALA A 6 14.23 -22.94 4.26
C ALA A 6 12.90 -22.26 4.65
N ARG A 7 12.68 -22.04 5.97
CA ARG A 7 11.51 -21.30 6.47
C ARG A 7 11.55 -19.82 6.08
N LEU A 8 12.71 -19.18 6.20
CA LEU A 8 12.92 -17.80 5.76
C LEU A 8 12.69 -17.64 4.25
N GLY A 9 13.19 -18.58 3.44
CA GLY A 9 12.95 -18.58 2.00
C GLY A 9 11.47 -18.72 1.63
N GLN A 10 10.74 -19.61 2.31
CA GLN A 10 9.29 -19.78 2.11
C GLN A 10 8.51 -18.53 2.54
N GLN A 11 8.86 -17.91 3.66
CA GLN A 11 8.25 -16.66 4.12
C GLN A 11 8.54 -15.51 3.16
N ALA A 12 9.78 -15.39 2.65
CA ALA A 12 10.13 -14.37 1.66
C ALA A 12 9.35 -14.53 0.35
N LEU A 13 9.20 -15.76 -0.14
CA LEU A 13 8.37 -16.05 -1.33
C LEU A 13 6.90 -15.72 -1.09
N ALA A 14 6.39 -15.98 0.11
CA ALA A 14 5.05 -15.62 0.52
C ALA A 14 4.86 -14.10 0.56
N VAL A 15 5.80 -13.34 1.15
CA VAL A 15 5.73 -11.87 1.17
C VAL A 15 5.82 -11.31 -0.25
N LEU A 16 6.71 -11.84 -1.08
CA LEU A 16 6.88 -11.42 -2.47
C LEU A 16 5.60 -11.64 -3.30
N ASP A 17 4.94 -12.79 -3.13
CA ASP A 17 3.68 -13.08 -3.81
C ASP A 17 2.55 -12.12 -3.40
N VAL A 18 2.51 -11.68 -2.14
CA VAL A 18 1.56 -10.63 -1.70
C VAL A 18 1.94 -9.29 -2.35
N ALA A 19 3.20 -8.89 -2.24
CA ALA A 19 3.68 -7.60 -2.75
C ALA A 19 3.45 -7.44 -4.27
N LEU A 20 3.64 -8.50 -5.05
CA LEU A 20 3.40 -8.48 -6.49
C LEU A 20 1.90 -8.36 -6.85
N ARG A 21 0.96 -8.67 -5.95
CA ARG A 21 -0.49 -8.55 -6.22
C ARG A 21 -1.06 -7.18 -5.85
N VAL A 22 -0.38 -6.43 -5.00
CA VAL A 22 -0.80 -5.11 -4.52
C VAL A 22 -1.01 -4.10 -5.67
N PRO A 23 -0.13 -3.99 -6.69
CA PRO A 23 -0.34 -3.04 -7.79
C PRO A 23 -1.66 -3.24 -8.54
N CYS A 24 -2.14 -4.47 -8.68
CA CYS A 24 -3.44 -4.75 -9.31
C CYS A 24 -4.59 -4.13 -8.53
N ILE A 25 -4.53 -4.19 -7.19
CA ILE A 25 -5.55 -3.58 -6.33
C ILE A 25 -5.53 -2.05 -6.45
N PHE A 26 -4.34 -1.43 -6.53
CA PHE A 26 -4.22 0.00 -6.81
C PHE A 26 -4.84 0.41 -8.14
N ILE A 27 -4.64 -0.37 -9.20
CA ILE A 27 -5.25 -0.10 -10.51
C ILE A 27 -6.78 -0.19 -10.43
N ILE A 28 -7.31 -1.21 -9.74
CA ILE A 28 -8.75 -1.39 -9.55
C ILE A 28 -9.35 -0.21 -8.75
N ASP A 29 -8.69 0.19 -7.66
CA ASP A 29 -9.09 1.33 -6.83
C ASP A 29 -9.05 2.65 -7.63
N ALA A 30 -7.99 2.88 -8.42
CA ALA A 30 -7.86 4.05 -9.27
C ALA A 30 -8.94 4.09 -10.38
N ILE A 31 -9.30 2.94 -10.96
CA ILE A 31 -10.39 2.86 -11.94
C ILE A 31 -11.74 3.18 -11.29
N PHE A 32 -12.00 2.65 -10.10
CA PHE A 32 -13.25 2.92 -9.37
C PHE A 32 -13.35 4.38 -8.91
N ASN A 33 -12.24 5.00 -8.52
CA ASN A 33 -12.22 6.40 -8.09
C ASN A 33 -12.05 7.40 -9.25
N SER A 34 -11.98 6.94 -10.50
CA SER A 34 -11.80 7.83 -11.65
C SER A 34 -13.08 8.62 -11.94
N TYR A 35 -12.97 9.96 -11.88
CA TYR A 35 -14.09 10.87 -12.07
C TYR A 35 -14.78 10.65 -13.41
N TYR A 36 -16.12 10.77 -13.44
CA TYR A 36 -16.90 10.70 -14.67
C TYR A 36 -17.04 12.11 -15.24
N ASP A 37 -16.42 12.39 -16.38
CA ASP A 37 -16.65 13.66 -17.09
C ASP A 37 -17.96 13.57 -17.88
N PRO A 38 -19.00 14.35 -17.53
CA PRO A 38 -20.27 14.33 -18.24
C PRO A 38 -20.20 14.97 -19.64
N GLY A 39 -19.06 15.58 -20.02
CA GLY A 39 -18.91 16.34 -21.28
C GLY A 39 -18.53 15.52 -22.52
N SER A 40 -18.22 14.23 -22.41
CA SER A 40 -17.96 13.40 -23.59
C SER A 40 -19.26 12.79 -24.09
N GLY A 41 -19.63 13.04 -25.37
CA GLY A 41 -20.82 12.45 -25.99
C GLY A 41 -20.88 10.92 -25.84
N TRP A 42 -22.05 10.32 -26.12
CA TRP A 42 -22.35 8.90 -25.86
C TRP A 42 -21.26 7.91 -26.31
N ALA A 43 -20.64 8.14 -27.47
CA ALA A 43 -19.54 7.30 -27.96
C ALA A 43 -18.26 7.41 -27.10
N GLY A 44 -17.92 8.62 -26.62
CA GLY A 44 -16.80 8.85 -25.72
C GLY A 44 -17.04 8.28 -24.32
N ALA A 45 -18.28 8.40 -23.81
CA ALA A 45 -18.68 7.77 -22.55
C ALA A 45 -18.59 6.24 -22.64
N MET A 46 -19.13 5.63 -23.70
CA MET A 46 -19.04 4.18 -23.94
C MET A 46 -17.58 3.71 -24.07
N GLY A 47 -16.74 4.45 -24.79
CA GLY A 47 -15.31 4.14 -24.92
C GLY A 47 -14.58 4.18 -23.58
N LYS A 48 -14.82 5.22 -22.75
CA LYS A 48 -14.24 5.32 -21.39
C LYS A 48 -14.71 4.17 -20.50
N VAL A 49 -16.00 3.82 -20.52
CA VAL A 49 -16.54 2.69 -19.75
C VAL A 49 -15.90 1.38 -20.19
N LEU A 50 -15.77 1.14 -21.50
CA LEU A 50 -15.15 -0.07 -22.02
C LEU A 50 -13.69 -0.18 -21.56
N VAL A 51 -12.92 0.90 -21.62
CA VAL A 51 -11.53 0.93 -21.13
C VAL A 51 -11.47 0.62 -19.63
N ARG A 52 -12.38 1.17 -18.82
CA ARG A 52 -12.46 0.88 -17.38
C ARG A 52 -12.77 -0.60 -17.12
N VAL A 53 -13.78 -1.15 -17.78
CA VAL A 53 -14.16 -2.57 -17.67
C VAL A 53 -12.99 -3.47 -18.07
N MET A 54 -12.34 -3.17 -19.20
CA MET A 54 -11.17 -3.93 -19.65
C MET A 54 -10.01 -3.81 -18.65
N GLY A 55 -9.77 -2.64 -18.07
CA GLY A 55 -8.76 -2.44 -17.03
C GLY A 55 -9.02 -3.27 -15.76
N VAL A 56 -10.28 -3.33 -15.29
CA VAL A 56 -10.69 -4.15 -14.15
C VAL A 56 -10.55 -5.64 -14.47
N LEU A 57 -10.95 -6.07 -15.68
CA LEU A 57 -10.82 -7.46 -16.11
C LEU A 57 -9.35 -7.90 -16.18
N ILE A 58 -8.48 -7.09 -16.80
CA ILE A 58 -7.03 -7.38 -16.88
C ILE A 58 -6.44 -7.47 -15.47
N SER A 59 -6.74 -6.51 -14.60
CA SER A 59 -6.25 -6.49 -13.22
C SER A 59 -6.72 -7.70 -12.42
N SER A 60 -7.97 -8.13 -12.63
CA SER A 60 -8.54 -9.34 -12.01
C SER A 60 -7.86 -10.61 -12.49
N VAL A 61 -7.57 -10.73 -13.80
CA VAL A 61 -6.85 -11.86 -14.37
C VAL A 61 -5.42 -11.94 -13.81
N VAL A 62 -4.71 -10.82 -13.73
CA VAL A 62 -3.35 -10.76 -13.16
C VAL A 62 -3.36 -11.14 -11.67
N LEU A 63 -4.38 -10.75 -10.92
CA LEU A 63 -4.54 -11.11 -9.50
C LEU A 63 -4.74 -12.63 -9.27
N LEU A 64 -5.37 -13.31 -10.24
CA LEU A 64 -5.63 -14.75 -10.22
C LEU A 64 -4.47 -15.62 -10.75
N LEU A 65 -3.47 -15.00 -11.39
CA LEU A 65 -2.33 -15.70 -11.95
C LEU A 65 -1.51 -16.41 -10.86
N SER A 66 -0.79 -17.47 -11.25
CA SER A 66 0.13 -18.16 -10.34
C SER A 66 1.38 -17.30 -10.06
N GLN A 67 2.01 -17.49 -8.91
CA GLN A 67 3.22 -16.73 -8.50
C GLN A 67 4.31 -16.73 -9.58
N LYS A 68 4.58 -17.88 -10.21
CA LYS A 68 5.58 -18.00 -11.29
C LYS A 68 5.20 -17.19 -12.53
N ALA A 69 3.90 -17.10 -12.84
CA ALA A 69 3.41 -16.33 -13.97
C ALA A 69 3.34 -14.84 -13.67
N LEU A 70 3.01 -14.48 -12.44
CA LEU A 70 3.02 -13.11 -11.94
C LEU A 70 4.43 -12.52 -12.02
N PHE A 71 5.44 -13.25 -11.54
CA PHE A 71 6.83 -12.81 -11.64
C PHE A 71 7.24 -12.55 -13.10
N LYS A 72 6.99 -13.51 -14.00
CA LYS A 72 7.28 -13.32 -15.44
C LYS A 72 6.53 -12.15 -16.06
N PHE A 73 5.27 -11.94 -15.69
CA PHE A 73 4.47 -10.80 -16.17
C PHE A 73 5.10 -9.48 -15.75
N TYR A 74 5.46 -9.32 -14.47
CA TYR A 74 6.13 -8.10 -14.00
C TYR A 74 7.54 -7.92 -14.53
N THR A 75 8.30 -9.01 -14.76
CA THR A 75 9.60 -8.93 -15.44
C THR A 75 9.43 -8.35 -16.86
N LEU A 76 8.43 -8.83 -17.62
CA LEU A 76 8.15 -8.29 -18.95
C LEU A 76 7.67 -6.83 -18.88
N PHE A 77 6.79 -6.52 -17.94
CA PHE A 77 6.30 -5.15 -17.74
C PHE A 77 7.44 -4.18 -17.41
N PHE A 78 8.34 -4.55 -16.50
CA PHE A 78 9.49 -3.72 -16.14
C PHE A 78 10.50 -3.59 -17.29
N ALA A 79 10.68 -4.64 -18.10
CA ALA A 79 11.51 -4.56 -19.30
C ALA A 79 10.94 -3.53 -20.31
N VAL A 80 9.63 -3.55 -20.55
CA VAL A 80 8.97 -2.56 -21.42
C VAL A 80 9.12 -1.15 -20.83
N LEU A 81 8.93 -1.00 -19.51
CA LEU A 81 9.09 0.30 -18.83
C LEU A 81 10.52 0.84 -18.95
N LEU A 82 11.53 0.01 -18.75
CA LEU A 82 12.94 0.37 -18.94
C LEU A 82 13.23 0.77 -20.38
N GLY A 83 12.72 0.02 -21.36
CA GLY A 83 12.85 0.36 -22.77
C GLY A 83 12.25 1.73 -23.09
N MET A 84 11.02 1.98 -22.62
CA MET A 84 10.36 3.29 -22.78
C MET A 84 11.13 4.42 -22.10
N ALA A 85 11.64 4.21 -20.89
CA ALA A 85 12.45 5.18 -20.17
C ALA A 85 13.75 5.50 -20.93
N ALA A 86 14.42 4.49 -21.49
CA ALA A 86 15.63 4.67 -22.29
C ALA A 86 15.36 5.49 -23.55
N VAL A 87 14.26 5.22 -24.28
CA VAL A 87 13.86 6.02 -25.45
C VAL A 87 13.54 7.46 -25.04
N LEU A 88 12.80 7.64 -23.93
CA LEU A 88 12.41 8.95 -23.44
C LEU A 88 13.64 9.78 -23.04
N ILE A 89 14.60 9.18 -22.35
CA ILE A 89 15.87 9.83 -22.00
C ILE A 89 16.65 10.22 -23.26
N ASN A 90 16.76 9.33 -24.25
CA ASN A 90 17.44 9.62 -25.51
C ASN A 90 16.75 10.77 -26.26
N TYR A 91 15.41 10.80 -26.31
CA TYR A 91 14.66 11.88 -26.92
C TYR A 91 14.85 13.22 -26.19
N TYR A 92 14.77 13.24 -24.85
CA TYR A 92 15.02 14.47 -24.07
C TYR A 92 16.46 14.96 -24.19
N ALA A 93 17.44 14.05 -24.13
CA ALA A 93 18.85 14.39 -24.26
C ALA A 93 19.17 14.99 -25.63
N THR A 94 18.49 14.56 -26.69
CA THR A 94 18.71 15.06 -28.06
C THR A 94 17.91 16.30 -28.42
N SER A 95 16.83 16.62 -27.69
CA SER A 95 15.96 17.77 -27.98
C SER A 95 16.21 18.98 -27.08
N HIS A 96 16.57 18.76 -25.80
CA HIS A 96 16.65 19.84 -24.81
C HIS A 96 18.08 20.18 -24.37
N ILE A 97 19.07 19.32 -24.66
CA ILE A 97 20.47 19.57 -24.30
C ILE A 97 21.20 20.22 -25.48
N ASP A 98 21.10 21.54 -25.54
CA ASP A 98 21.95 22.35 -26.40
C ASP A 98 23.25 22.68 -25.66
N PHE A 99 24.25 21.80 -25.81
CA PHE A 99 25.64 22.07 -25.41
C PHE A 99 26.14 23.42 -25.93
N TYR A 100 25.62 23.87 -27.08
CA TYR A 100 25.88 25.17 -27.69
C TYR A 100 25.52 26.36 -26.78
N SER A 101 24.38 26.33 -26.10
CA SER A 101 23.97 27.43 -25.20
C SER A 101 24.85 27.54 -23.96
N ALA A 102 25.31 26.39 -23.42
CA ALA A 102 26.17 26.32 -22.26
C ALA A 102 27.63 26.73 -22.59
N TYR A 103 28.12 26.39 -23.78
CA TYR A 103 29.45 26.80 -24.25
C TYR A 103 29.50 28.30 -24.58
N TYR A 104 28.47 28.84 -25.24
CA TYR A 104 28.39 30.26 -25.59
C TYR A 104 28.18 31.16 -24.36
N LYS A 105 27.40 30.73 -23.35
CA LYS A 105 27.28 31.45 -22.07
C LYS A 105 28.57 31.46 -21.25
N ALA A 106 29.41 30.43 -21.39
CA ALA A 106 30.72 30.38 -20.73
C ALA A 106 31.72 31.39 -21.34
N ALA A 107 31.59 31.73 -22.63
CA ALA A 107 32.39 32.76 -23.29
C ALA A 107 31.97 34.21 -22.92
N LEU A 108 30.75 34.41 -22.40
CA LEU A 108 30.17 35.73 -22.08
C LEU A 108 30.12 36.07 -20.58
N GLY A 109 30.94 35.40 -19.75
CA GLY A 109 31.41 35.97 -18.48
C GLY A 109 30.40 36.09 -17.32
N PHE A 110 29.18 35.56 -17.40
CA PHE A 110 28.29 35.48 -16.23
C PHE A 110 28.14 34.05 -15.71
N ARG A 111 28.93 33.77 -14.67
CA ARG A 111 28.88 32.55 -13.85
C ARG A 111 27.60 32.52 -13.03
N LEU A 112 26.71 31.58 -13.34
CA LEU A 112 25.81 30.95 -12.38
C LEU A 112 25.53 29.50 -12.84
N LEU A 113 26.54 28.61 -12.70
CA LEU A 113 26.60 27.16 -13.03
C LEU A 113 26.26 26.73 -14.49
N PRO A 114 27.20 26.09 -15.24
CA PRO A 114 27.43 24.65 -15.08
C PRO A 114 28.91 24.25 -15.27
N ARG A 115 29.54 23.75 -14.21
CA ARG A 115 30.95 23.32 -14.23
C ARG A 115 31.03 21.82 -14.53
N ASN A 116 30.79 21.40 -15.79
CA ASN A 116 31.36 20.20 -16.46
C ASN A 116 30.37 19.56 -17.46
N GLY A 117 30.36 20.01 -18.73
CA GLY A 117 29.74 19.26 -19.83
C GLY A 117 30.12 17.77 -19.92
N PRO A 118 31.40 17.36 -19.75
CA PRO A 118 31.77 15.96 -19.84
C PRO A 118 31.26 15.08 -18.69
N THR A 119 31.05 15.62 -17.48
CA THR A 119 30.51 14.82 -16.37
C THR A 119 29.02 14.57 -16.50
N LEU A 120 28.26 15.49 -17.11
CA LEU A 120 26.85 15.28 -17.42
C LEU A 120 26.68 14.22 -18.51
N TRP A 121 27.47 14.27 -19.57
CA TRP A 121 27.48 13.23 -20.61
C TRP A 121 27.83 11.86 -20.04
N LEU A 122 28.88 11.78 -19.21
CA LEU A 122 29.28 10.53 -18.56
C LEU A 122 28.20 9.98 -17.63
N GLY A 123 27.51 10.86 -16.89
CA GLY A 123 26.37 10.48 -16.05
C GLY A 123 25.21 9.92 -16.86
N MET A 124 24.85 10.58 -17.98
CA MET A 124 23.79 10.11 -18.87
C MET A 124 24.14 8.78 -19.54
N ALA A 125 25.39 8.62 -20.00
CA ALA A 125 25.89 7.37 -20.54
C ALA A 125 25.85 6.24 -19.51
N ALA A 126 26.22 6.51 -18.25
CA ALA A 126 26.14 5.53 -17.17
C ALA A 126 24.70 5.11 -16.88
N VAL A 127 23.75 6.05 -16.77
CA VAL A 127 22.32 5.74 -16.57
C VAL A 127 21.77 4.91 -17.73
N GLN A 128 22.09 5.30 -18.96
CA GLN A 128 21.59 4.65 -20.14
C GLN A 128 22.21 3.23 -20.32
N LEU A 129 23.47 3.03 -19.92
CA LEU A 129 24.10 1.71 -19.88
C LEU A 129 23.41 0.82 -18.85
N VAL A 130 23.12 1.34 -17.65
CA VAL A 130 22.36 0.61 -16.63
C VAL A 130 20.99 0.19 -17.16
N PHE A 131 20.30 1.06 -17.91
CA PHE A 131 19.01 0.72 -18.54
C PHE A 131 19.16 -0.35 -19.62
N GLY A 132 20.17 -0.25 -20.49
CA GLY A 132 20.44 -1.26 -21.51
C GLY A 132 20.78 -2.64 -20.93
N VAL A 133 21.67 -2.69 -19.92
CA VAL A 133 22.03 -3.94 -19.24
C VAL A 133 20.84 -4.51 -18.47
N GLY A 134 20.07 -3.67 -17.78
CA GLY A 134 18.84 -4.08 -17.11
C GLY A 134 17.82 -4.66 -18.09
N TYR A 135 17.59 -4.00 -19.23
CA TYR A 135 16.68 -4.46 -20.27
C TYR A 135 17.08 -5.83 -20.83
N VAL A 136 18.36 -6.03 -21.13
CA VAL A 136 18.91 -7.32 -21.60
C VAL A 136 18.73 -8.41 -20.55
N PHE A 137 19.05 -8.10 -19.28
CA PHE A 137 18.94 -9.05 -18.18
C PHE A 137 17.49 -9.51 -17.97
N LEU A 138 16.54 -8.57 -17.99
CA LEU A 138 15.12 -8.91 -17.78
C LEU A 138 14.50 -9.71 -18.92
N LEU A 139 14.87 -9.43 -20.18
CA LEU A 139 14.36 -10.20 -21.31
C LEU A 139 15.13 -11.51 -21.57
N ASN A 140 16.27 -11.68 -20.91
CA ASN A 140 17.18 -12.80 -21.09
C ASN A 140 17.51 -13.04 -22.58
N LEU A 141 18.02 -11.99 -23.23
CA LEU A 141 18.40 -12.03 -24.64
C LEU A 141 19.72 -12.81 -24.82
N GLN A 142 19.89 -13.44 -25.99
CA GLN A 142 21.15 -14.10 -26.36
C GLN A 142 22.29 -13.06 -26.47
N SER A 143 23.53 -13.48 -26.22
CA SER A 143 24.71 -12.60 -26.11
C SER A 143 24.91 -11.66 -27.31
N VAL A 144 24.64 -12.12 -28.54
CA VAL A 144 24.77 -11.31 -29.76
C VAL A 144 23.69 -10.23 -29.86
N PHE A 145 22.42 -10.60 -29.66
CA PHE A 145 21.31 -9.65 -29.68
C PHE A 145 21.38 -8.68 -28.49
N ALA A 146 21.87 -9.13 -27.34
CA ALA A 146 22.14 -8.29 -26.18
C ALA A 146 23.12 -7.16 -26.49
N ALA A 147 24.25 -7.49 -27.14
CA ALA A 147 25.24 -6.50 -27.54
C ALA A 147 24.66 -5.48 -28.53
N LEU A 148 23.87 -5.94 -29.51
CA LEU A 148 23.21 -5.07 -30.48
C LEU A 148 22.20 -4.12 -29.85
N VAL A 149 21.41 -4.58 -28.88
CA VAL A 149 20.44 -3.73 -28.17
C VAL A 149 21.13 -2.69 -27.30
N VAL A 150 22.18 -3.06 -26.57
CA VAL A 150 22.95 -2.10 -25.78
C VAL A 150 23.60 -1.07 -26.70
N LEU A 151 24.15 -1.51 -27.83
CA LEU A 151 24.71 -0.60 -28.84
C LEU A 151 23.64 0.36 -29.37
N ASP A 152 22.48 -0.16 -29.78
CA ASP A 152 21.35 0.61 -30.30
C ASP A 152 20.90 1.72 -29.33
N ILE A 153 20.82 1.39 -28.03
CA ILE A 153 20.47 2.35 -26.98
C ILE A 153 21.55 3.44 -26.80
N MET A 154 22.83 3.10 -27.02
CA MET A 154 23.96 4.03 -26.90
C MET A 154 24.15 4.93 -28.13
N ILE A 155 23.78 4.49 -29.34
CA ILE A 155 24.04 5.22 -30.60
C ILE A 155 23.64 6.70 -30.55
N PRO A 156 22.45 7.09 -30.03
CA PRO A 156 22.07 8.50 -29.93
C PRO A 156 23.01 9.34 -29.04
N LEU A 157 23.63 8.74 -28.02
CA LEU A 157 24.60 9.39 -27.13
C LEU A 157 25.98 9.54 -27.78
N TRP A 158 26.38 8.60 -28.62
CA TRP A 158 27.60 8.73 -29.43
C TRP A 158 27.41 9.82 -30.50
N GLY A 159 26.23 9.90 -31.12
CA GLY A 159 25.89 10.99 -32.04
C GLY A 159 25.90 12.36 -31.38
N LEU A 160 25.59 12.44 -30.08
CA LEU A 160 25.72 13.64 -29.27
C LEU A 160 27.20 14.00 -29.01
N MET A 161 28.09 13.02 -28.85
CA MET A 161 29.53 13.22 -28.63
C MET A 161 30.27 13.68 -29.91
N ILE A 162 29.83 13.19 -31.08
CA ILE A 162 30.44 13.50 -32.39
C ILE A 162 29.94 14.85 -32.96
N GLU A 163 29.08 15.56 -32.23
CA GLU A 163 28.56 16.89 -32.60
C GLU A 163 27.83 16.93 -33.95
N LEU A 164 26.94 15.95 -34.20
CA LEU A 164 26.12 15.93 -35.41
C LEU A 164 25.05 17.05 -35.44
N PRO A 165 24.61 17.50 -36.63
CA PRO A 165 23.53 18.48 -36.78
C PRO A 165 22.26 18.06 -36.03
N ALA A 166 21.52 19.02 -35.48
CA ALA A 166 20.34 18.78 -34.65
C ALA A 166 19.28 17.90 -35.33
N ASP A 167 19.04 18.11 -36.62
CA ASP A 167 18.09 17.32 -37.42
C ASP A 167 18.52 15.85 -37.54
N VAL A 168 19.83 15.60 -37.73
CA VAL A 168 20.40 14.25 -37.84
C VAL A 168 20.37 13.55 -36.48
N ARG A 169 20.61 14.30 -35.39
CA ARG A 169 20.57 13.79 -34.01
C ARG A 169 19.17 13.33 -33.61
N GLN A 170 18.14 14.11 -33.94
CA GLN A 170 16.75 13.75 -33.66
C GLN A 170 16.32 12.54 -34.50
N LEU A 171 16.71 12.49 -35.77
CA LEU A 171 16.42 11.36 -36.65
C LEU A 171 17.07 10.06 -36.13
N LEU A 172 18.33 10.12 -35.69
CA LEU A 172 19.04 8.99 -35.06
C LEU A 172 18.34 8.50 -33.79
N ALA A 173 17.89 9.41 -32.92
CA ALA A 173 17.16 9.04 -31.70
C ALA A 173 15.81 8.37 -32.03
N VAL A 174 15.10 8.84 -33.06
CA VAL A 174 13.84 8.23 -33.52
C VAL A 174 14.09 6.84 -34.12
N PHE A 175 15.11 6.66 -34.96
CA PHE A 175 15.43 5.35 -35.54
C PHE A 175 15.84 4.32 -34.47
N SER A 176 16.70 4.72 -33.52
CA SER A 176 17.07 3.89 -32.36
C SER A 176 15.85 3.55 -31.51
N GLY A 177 14.99 4.53 -31.21
CA GLY A 177 13.75 4.28 -30.48
C GLY A 177 12.80 3.32 -31.19
N LEU A 178 12.68 3.42 -32.51
CA LEU A 178 11.85 2.54 -33.33
C LEU A 178 12.44 1.12 -33.40
N ALA A 179 13.75 0.97 -33.54
CA ALA A 179 14.43 -0.32 -33.52
C ALA A 179 14.21 -1.04 -32.17
N LEU A 180 14.37 -0.33 -31.04
CA LEU A 180 14.08 -0.86 -29.72
C LEU A 180 12.59 -1.20 -29.54
N ALA A 181 11.68 -0.37 -30.04
CA ALA A 181 10.24 -0.63 -30.02
C ALA A 181 9.85 -1.88 -30.84
N LEU A 182 10.46 -2.08 -32.01
CA LEU A 182 10.25 -3.31 -32.79
C LEU A 182 10.79 -4.54 -32.06
N ASN A 183 11.98 -4.45 -31.46
CA ASN A 183 12.56 -5.56 -30.71
C ASN A 183 11.70 -5.94 -29.48
N THR A 184 11.25 -4.95 -28.71
CA THR A 184 10.31 -5.17 -27.60
C THR A 184 9.00 -5.82 -28.08
N ALA A 185 8.43 -5.33 -29.19
CA ALA A 185 7.18 -5.86 -29.74
C ALA A 185 7.32 -7.32 -30.20
N VAL A 186 8.40 -7.67 -30.89
CA VAL A 186 8.68 -9.06 -31.31
C VAL A 186 8.86 -9.97 -30.09
N CYS A 187 9.64 -9.53 -29.10
CA CYS A 187 9.81 -10.26 -27.85
C CYS A 187 8.47 -10.48 -27.12
N LEU A 188 7.64 -9.44 -27.04
CA LEU A 188 6.33 -9.52 -26.40
C LEU A 188 5.39 -10.47 -27.16
N ALA A 189 5.35 -10.40 -28.49
CA ALA A 189 4.54 -11.29 -29.32
C ALA A 189 4.91 -12.77 -29.15
N MET A 190 6.21 -13.09 -29.05
CA MET A 190 6.67 -14.44 -28.76
C MET A 190 6.23 -14.92 -27.38
N ARG A 191 6.29 -14.05 -26.36
CA ARG A 191 5.90 -14.37 -24.98
C ARG A 191 4.38 -14.37 -24.76
N LEU A 192 3.62 -13.67 -25.60
CA LEU A 192 2.16 -13.57 -25.51
C LEU A 192 1.48 -14.93 -25.68
N LYS A 193 2.01 -15.80 -26.54
CA LYS A 193 1.52 -17.19 -26.69
C LYS A 193 1.54 -17.92 -25.34
N TRP A 194 2.64 -17.81 -24.60
CA TRP A 194 2.78 -18.44 -23.29
C TRP A 194 1.80 -17.86 -22.26
N PHE A 195 1.59 -16.54 -22.27
CA PHE A 195 0.62 -15.89 -21.39
C PHE A 195 -0.82 -16.35 -21.71
N TYR A 196 -1.18 -16.43 -22.99
CA TYR A 196 -2.48 -16.94 -23.44
C TYR A 196 -2.72 -18.38 -22.97
N TYR A 197 -1.75 -19.29 -23.15
CA TYR A 197 -1.89 -20.67 -22.65
C TYR A 197 -1.99 -20.74 -21.14
N SER A 198 -1.23 -19.92 -20.40
CA SER A 198 -1.30 -19.84 -18.94
C SER A 198 -2.67 -19.35 -18.46
N CYS A 199 -3.20 -18.30 -19.10
CA CYS A 199 -4.53 -17.76 -18.79
C CYS A 199 -5.63 -18.79 -19.11
N ARG A 200 -5.54 -19.47 -20.26
CA ARG A 200 -6.47 -20.53 -20.65
C ARG A 200 -6.44 -21.70 -19.66
N TYR A 201 -5.25 -22.08 -19.19
CA TYR A 201 -5.11 -23.12 -18.17
C TYR A 201 -5.83 -22.73 -16.87
N VAL A 202 -5.59 -21.52 -16.36
CA VAL A 202 -6.27 -21.01 -15.15
C VAL A 202 -7.79 -20.96 -15.35
N TYR A 203 -8.27 -20.48 -16.49
CA TYR A 203 -9.70 -20.46 -16.80
C TYR A 203 -10.33 -21.86 -16.81
N LEU A 204 -9.68 -22.83 -17.46
CA LEU A 204 -10.16 -24.21 -17.48
C LEU A 204 -10.16 -24.84 -16.09
N LEU A 205 -9.16 -24.54 -15.27
CA LEU A 205 -9.09 -24.99 -13.89
C LEU A 205 -10.24 -24.42 -13.05
N ILE A 206 -10.48 -23.10 -13.12
CA ILE A 206 -11.59 -22.41 -12.45
C ILE A 206 -12.92 -23.00 -12.89
N ARG A 207 -13.12 -23.20 -14.21
CA ARG A 207 -14.36 -23.79 -14.75
C ARG A 207 -14.58 -25.22 -14.25
N HIS A 208 -13.53 -26.02 -14.20
CA HIS A 208 -13.60 -27.40 -13.70
C HIS A 208 -13.92 -27.43 -12.20
N MET A 209 -13.24 -26.59 -11.43
CA MET A 209 -13.44 -26.48 -9.99
C MET A 209 -14.84 -25.97 -9.64
N TYR A 210 -15.34 -24.97 -10.40
CA TYR A 210 -16.72 -24.48 -10.29
C TYR A 210 -17.75 -25.59 -10.51
N ARG A 211 -17.56 -26.42 -11.55
CA ARG A 211 -18.50 -27.50 -11.89
C ARG A 211 -18.54 -28.62 -10.85
N ILE A 212 -17.44 -28.89 -10.17
CA ILE A 212 -17.33 -30.01 -9.22
C ILE A 212 -17.64 -29.58 -7.79
N TYR A 213 -17.09 -28.46 -7.35
CA TYR A 213 -17.11 -28.03 -5.94
C TYR A 213 -18.10 -26.88 -5.67
N GLY A 214 -18.67 -26.29 -6.72
CA GLY A 214 -19.57 -25.14 -6.60
C GLY A 214 -18.84 -23.80 -6.37
N LEU A 215 -19.63 -22.72 -6.29
CA LEU A 215 -19.12 -21.35 -6.15
C LEU A 215 -18.44 -21.11 -4.78
N GLN A 216 -19.03 -21.62 -3.71
CA GLN A 216 -18.59 -21.35 -2.34
C GLN A 216 -17.16 -21.86 -2.09
N LEU A 217 -16.90 -23.12 -2.43
CA LEU A 217 -15.57 -23.71 -2.26
C LEU A 217 -14.54 -23.04 -3.16
N LEU A 218 -14.93 -22.63 -4.37
CA LEU A 218 -14.05 -21.91 -5.29
C LEU A 218 -13.65 -20.55 -4.74
N LEU A 219 -14.60 -19.84 -4.14
CA LEU A 219 -14.35 -18.54 -3.53
C LEU A 219 -13.43 -18.70 -2.32
N GLU A 220 -13.67 -19.71 -1.46
CA GLU A 220 -12.81 -20.00 -0.32
C GLU A 220 -11.39 -20.39 -0.73
N ASP A 221 -11.24 -21.28 -1.73
CA ASP A 221 -9.93 -21.69 -2.23
C ASP A 221 -9.17 -20.52 -2.87
N THR A 222 -9.86 -19.73 -3.70
CA THR A 222 -9.29 -18.54 -4.33
C THR A 222 -8.87 -17.50 -3.29
N TRP A 223 -9.70 -17.28 -2.27
CA TRP A 223 -9.43 -16.37 -1.15
C TRP A 223 -8.17 -16.79 -0.37
N LYS A 224 -8.04 -18.08 -0.04
CA LYS A 224 -6.86 -18.65 0.64
C LYS A 224 -5.62 -18.60 -0.26
N ARG A 225 -5.75 -18.95 -1.54
CA ARG A 225 -4.67 -18.96 -2.53
C ARG A 225 -4.09 -17.57 -2.81
N ILE A 226 -4.93 -16.54 -2.81
CA ILE A 226 -4.49 -15.14 -2.98
C ILE A 226 -3.94 -14.56 -1.69
N ARG A 227 -4.31 -15.11 -0.53
CA ARG A 227 -4.13 -14.48 0.79
C ARG A 227 -4.69 -13.06 0.77
N PHE A 228 -5.93 -12.96 0.31
CA PHE A 228 -6.60 -11.69 0.05
C PHE A 228 -6.53 -10.68 1.22
N PRO A 229 -6.70 -11.09 2.50
CA PRO A 229 -6.56 -10.17 3.64
C PRO A 229 -5.15 -9.57 3.76
N ASP A 230 -4.09 -10.35 3.47
CA ASP A 230 -2.71 -9.85 3.55
C ASP A 230 -2.42 -8.85 2.43
N VAL A 231 -2.94 -9.10 1.22
CA VAL A 231 -2.83 -8.16 0.09
C VAL A 231 -3.54 -6.84 0.43
N LEU A 232 -4.73 -6.90 1.02
CA LEU A 232 -5.47 -5.72 1.47
C LEU A 232 -4.73 -4.93 2.56
N ARG A 233 -4.09 -5.62 3.52
CA ARG A 233 -3.27 -4.97 4.56
C ARG A 233 -2.10 -4.21 3.96
N VAL A 234 -1.35 -4.85 3.06
CA VAL A 234 -0.19 -4.21 2.40
C VAL A 234 -0.66 -3.06 1.51
N PHE A 235 -1.77 -3.23 0.78
CA PHE A 235 -2.39 -2.15 0.00
C PHE A 235 -2.72 -0.93 0.87
N TRP A 236 -3.42 -1.13 1.99
CA TRP A 236 -3.82 -0.02 2.86
C TRP A 236 -2.61 0.65 3.51
N LEU A 237 -1.67 -0.14 4.04
CA LEU A 237 -0.46 0.39 4.68
C LEU A 237 0.41 1.16 3.67
N THR A 238 0.57 0.67 2.44
CA THR A 238 1.33 1.37 1.39
C THR A 238 0.64 2.67 0.97
N ARG A 239 -0.70 2.70 0.88
CA ARG A 239 -1.46 3.92 0.60
C ARG A 239 -1.32 4.95 1.72
N VAL A 240 -1.54 4.55 2.97
CA VAL A 240 -1.42 5.43 4.15
C VAL A 240 0.00 5.97 4.32
N THR A 241 1.02 5.12 4.13
CA THR A 241 2.42 5.57 4.20
C THR A 241 2.77 6.54 3.07
N ALA A 242 2.32 6.29 1.84
CA ALA A 242 2.52 7.21 0.73
C ALA A 242 1.87 8.58 1.02
N GLN A 243 0.64 8.60 1.54
CA GLN A 243 -0.06 9.83 1.91
C GLN A 243 0.61 10.54 3.09
N ALA A 244 1.09 9.80 4.08
CA ALA A 244 1.86 10.35 5.20
C ALA A 244 3.14 11.02 4.70
N LEU A 245 3.88 10.37 3.79
CA LEU A 245 5.10 10.93 3.20
C LEU A 245 4.81 12.21 2.41
N ILE A 246 3.73 12.23 1.61
CA ILE A 246 3.32 13.43 0.87
C ILE A 246 2.96 14.56 1.84
N LEU A 247 2.16 14.30 2.87
CA LEU A 247 1.74 15.35 3.80
C LEU A 247 2.92 15.88 4.62
N VAL A 248 3.82 15.00 5.08
CA VAL A 248 5.08 15.40 5.73
C VAL A 248 5.95 16.22 4.79
N TYR A 249 6.03 15.85 3.50
CA TYR A 249 6.79 16.61 2.52
C TYR A 249 6.19 18.01 2.31
N VAL A 250 4.87 18.13 2.17
CA VAL A 250 4.17 19.42 2.01
C VAL A 250 4.38 20.30 3.24
N VAL A 251 4.22 19.77 4.45
CA VAL A 251 4.47 20.51 5.70
C VAL A 251 5.92 20.99 5.79
N ARG A 252 6.89 20.16 5.37
CA ARG A 252 8.30 20.54 5.30
C ARG A 252 8.58 21.61 4.24
N ALA A 253 7.91 21.55 3.09
CA ALA A 253 8.05 22.53 2.02
C ALA A 253 7.52 23.90 2.46
N VAL A 254 6.32 23.95 3.04
CA VAL A 254 5.72 25.20 3.56
C VAL A 254 6.55 25.81 4.68
N ARG A 255 7.09 24.98 5.60
CA ARG A 255 8.01 25.44 6.66
C ARG A 255 9.27 26.08 6.08
N ARG A 256 9.79 25.54 4.98
CA ARG A 256 11.00 26.06 4.32
C ARG A 256 10.77 27.45 3.73
N GLU A 257 9.63 27.67 3.09
CA GLU A 257 9.25 28.96 2.51
C GLU A 257 9.00 30.02 3.60
N SER A 258 8.39 29.64 4.72
CA SER A 258 8.12 30.56 5.84
C SER A 258 9.39 30.96 6.59
N GLY A 259 10.38 30.06 6.67
CA GLY A 259 11.68 30.33 7.29
C GLY A 259 12.56 31.27 6.47
N ASP A 260 12.48 31.22 5.14
CA ASP A 260 13.23 32.15 4.27
C ASP A 260 12.62 33.56 4.29
N ALA A 261 11.31 33.71 4.52
CA ALA A 261 10.66 35.02 4.63
C ALA A 261 10.99 35.78 5.94
N THR A 262 11.52 35.10 6.96
CA THR A 262 11.95 35.68 8.25
C THR A 262 13.47 35.81 8.38
N GLY A 263 14.21 35.66 7.28
CA GLY A 263 15.65 35.83 7.21
C GLY A 263 16.10 37.28 7.42
N GLY A 264 16.13 37.75 8.67
CA GLY A 264 16.59 39.10 8.97
C GLY A 264 16.52 39.58 10.42
N ALA A 265 16.66 38.71 11.43
CA ALA A 265 17.13 39.15 12.76
C ALA A 265 17.60 37.94 13.56
N THR A 266 18.91 37.90 13.78
CA THR A 266 19.56 37.16 14.85
C THR A 266 18.92 37.53 16.18
N ASP A 267 18.22 36.59 16.81
CA ASP A 267 18.17 36.55 18.27
C ASP A 267 18.30 35.10 18.76
N GLY A 268 19.36 34.89 19.54
CA GLY A 268 19.76 33.60 20.08
C GLY A 268 18.88 33.19 21.25
N SER A 269 17.73 32.58 20.95
CA SER A 269 16.99 31.76 21.91
C SER A 269 16.86 30.34 21.37
N SER A 270 17.84 29.51 21.72
CA SER A 270 17.90 28.08 21.48
C SER A 270 16.92 27.28 22.35
N ASP A 271 15.63 27.64 22.36
CA ASP A 271 14.64 27.04 23.29
C ASP A 271 13.28 26.63 22.67
N SER A 272 13.08 26.82 21.36
CA SER A 272 11.77 26.52 20.73
C SER A 272 11.85 25.71 19.44
N GLN A 273 13.03 25.18 19.10
CA GLN A 273 13.16 24.22 18.01
C GLN A 273 12.79 22.79 18.43
N GLY A 274 12.38 22.56 19.69
CA GLY A 274 11.98 21.27 20.27
C GLY A 274 10.47 21.02 20.37
N TYR A 275 9.60 22.03 20.13
CA TYR A 275 8.15 21.85 19.95
C TYR A 275 7.81 21.24 18.57
N LEU A 276 8.67 20.34 18.09
CA LEU A 276 8.79 19.84 16.71
C LEU A 276 7.67 18.89 16.26
N LEU A 277 6.66 18.69 17.09
CA LEU A 277 5.34 18.15 16.75
C LEU A 277 4.37 18.88 17.68
N SER A 278 3.85 20.06 17.30
CA SER A 278 2.69 20.58 18.04
C SER A 278 1.64 19.48 18.04
N TRP A 279 1.07 19.15 19.20
CA TRP A 279 0.03 18.14 19.32
C TRP A 279 -1.11 18.38 18.31
N ASP A 280 -1.37 19.64 17.98
CA ASP A 280 -2.32 20.05 16.95
C ASP A 280 -1.92 19.57 15.55
N VAL A 281 -0.66 19.74 15.14
CA VAL A 281 -0.17 19.29 13.82
C VAL A 281 -0.16 17.77 13.73
N PHE A 282 0.16 17.09 14.83
CA PHE A 282 0.05 15.63 14.89
C PHE A 282 -1.41 15.19 14.76
N TRP A 283 -2.32 15.83 15.49
CA TRP A 283 -3.75 15.55 15.40
C TRP A 283 -4.30 15.79 13.99
N ASP A 284 -3.92 16.88 13.34
CA ASP A 284 -4.32 17.19 11.97
C ASP A 284 -3.75 16.18 10.97
N LEU A 285 -2.48 15.79 11.12
CA LEU A 285 -1.85 14.76 10.29
C LEU A 285 -2.57 13.42 10.44
N THR A 286 -2.84 13.00 11.68
CA THR A 286 -3.56 11.73 11.94
C THR A 286 -5.00 11.77 11.45
N SER A 287 -5.71 12.88 11.65
CA SER A 287 -7.09 13.07 11.17
C SER A 287 -7.16 13.00 9.65
N ASN A 288 -6.27 13.70 8.95
CA ASN A 288 -6.19 13.65 7.48
C ASN A 288 -5.81 12.25 6.96
N LEU A 289 -4.89 11.56 7.62
CA LEU A 289 -4.52 10.18 7.28
C LEU A 289 -5.70 9.21 7.44
N ILE A 290 -6.45 9.35 8.54
CA ILE A 290 -7.62 8.52 8.83
C ILE A 290 -8.74 8.79 7.82
N ILE A 291 -9.04 10.06 7.53
CA ILE A 291 -10.04 10.47 6.53
C ILE A 291 -9.69 9.89 5.16
N SER A 292 -8.44 10.08 4.75
CA SER A 292 -7.93 9.60 3.46
C SER A 292 -7.85 8.07 3.37
N GLY A 293 -7.67 7.39 4.51
CA GLY A 293 -7.70 5.93 4.63
C GLY A 293 -9.08 5.30 4.52
N CYS A 294 -10.14 6.11 4.41
CA CYS A 294 -11.54 5.71 4.26
C CYS A 294 -12.19 6.26 2.99
N ASP A 295 -11.41 6.72 2.02
CA ASP A 295 -11.88 7.39 0.81
C ASP A 295 -12.78 6.50 -0.05
N SER A 296 -12.34 5.27 -0.34
CA SER A 296 -13.05 4.28 -1.14
C SER A 296 -13.50 3.06 -0.32
N THR A 297 -14.52 2.33 -0.79
CA THR A 297 -14.95 1.06 -0.17
C THR A 297 -13.81 0.04 -0.09
N LEU A 298 -12.89 0.07 -1.06
CA LEU A 298 -11.71 -0.79 -1.08
C LEU A 298 -10.68 -0.38 -0.01
N THR A 299 -10.51 0.92 0.26
CA THR A 299 -9.72 1.38 1.41
C THR A 299 -10.34 1.02 2.75
N VAL A 300 -11.67 1.07 2.87
CA VAL A 300 -12.39 0.64 4.09
C VAL A 300 -12.20 -0.87 4.32
N LEU A 301 -12.27 -1.68 3.26
CA LEU A 301 -11.90 -3.11 3.33
C LEU A 301 -10.47 -3.33 3.80
N GLY A 302 -9.52 -2.54 3.27
CA GLY A 302 -8.12 -2.55 3.70
C GLY A 302 -7.94 -2.18 5.17
N MET A 303 -8.62 -1.13 5.63
CA MET A 303 -8.63 -0.70 7.02
C MET A 303 -9.15 -1.82 7.94
N SER A 304 -10.28 -2.45 7.60
CA SER A 304 -10.83 -3.58 8.34
C SER A 304 -9.86 -4.76 8.41
N ALA A 305 -9.12 -5.04 7.34
CA ALA A 305 -8.11 -6.10 7.32
C ALA A 305 -6.91 -5.80 8.25
N VAL A 306 -6.49 -4.53 8.34
CA VAL A 306 -5.43 -4.07 9.25
C VAL A 306 -5.91 -4.11 10.70
N ILE A 307 -7.10 -3.59 10.97
CA ILE A 307 -7.76 -3.68 12.27
C ILE A 307 -7.88 -5.14 12.71
N SER A 308 -8.20 -6.05 11.79
CA SER A 308 -8.24 -7.49 12.06
C SER A 308 -6.91 -8.04 12.54
N SER A 309 -5.81 -7.72 11.85
CA SER A 309 -4.50 -8.13 12.34
C SER A 309 -4.18 -7.53 13.71
N VAL A 310 -4.47 -6.25 13.94
CA VAL A 310 -4.18 -5.59 15.21
C VAL A 310 -4.98 -6.24 16.34
N ALA A 311 -6.29 -6.44 16.16
CA ALA A 311 -7.15 -7.10 17.14
C ALA A 311 -6.68 -8.53 17.42
N HIS A 312 -6.29 -9.29 16.38
CA HIS A 312 -5.78 -10.64 16.53
C HIS A 312 -4.47 -10.69 17.33
N TYR A 313 -3.49 -9.84 17.00
CA TYR A 313 -2.23 -9.76 17.74
C TYR A 313 -2.40 -9.22 19.14
N LEU A 314 -3.32 -8.29 19.36
CA LEU A 314 -3.67 -7.78 20.68
C LEU A 314 -4.26 -8.91 21.55
N GLY A 315 -5.20 -9.70 21.01
CA GLY A 315 -5.75 -10.86 21.69
C GLY A 315 -4.68 -11.91 22.04
N LEU A 316 -3.81 -12.26 21.09
CA LEU A 316 -2.68 -13.16 21.33
C LEU A 316 -1.70 -12.61 22.37
N SER A 317 -1.45 -11.30 22.37
CA SER A 317 -0.54 -10.65 23.33
C SER A 317 -1.09 -10.76 24.75
N ILE A 318 -2.40 -10.55 24.92
CA ILE A 318 -3.05 -10.67 26.23
C ILE A 318 -3.12 -12.13 26.68
N LEU A 319 -3.42 -13.06 25.77
CA LEU A 319 -3.42 -14.49 26.07
C LEU A 319 -2.03 -14.97 26.52
N ALA A 320 -0.98 -14.53 25.80
CA ALA A 320 0.42 -14.82 26.17
C ALA A 320 0.80 -14.17 27.50
N PHE A 321 0.29 -12.98 27.81
CA PHE A 321 0.53 -12.29 29.07
C PHE A 321 -0.15 -12.97 30.26
N ILE A 322 -1.35 -13.53 30.06
CA ILE A 322 -2.11 -14.30 31.04
C ILE A 322 -1.55 -15.73 31.21
N GLY A 323 -0.91 -16.28 30.17
CA GLY A 323 -0.34 -17.63 30.18
C GLY A 323 -1.37 -18.74 29.95
N SER A 324 -2.54 -18.43 29.39
CA SER A 324 -3.55 -19.42 29.00
C SER A 324 -3.27 -19.98 27.60
N THR A 325 -3.52 -21.27 27.37
CA THR A 325 -3.26 -21.98 26.11
C THR A 325 -4.53 -22.47 25.41
N GLU A 326 -5.71 -21.97 25.79
CA GLU A 326 -6.97 -22.42 25.16
C GLU A 326 -7.07 -21.93 23.70
N GLU A 327 -7.29 -22.88 22.79
CA GLU A 327 -7.29 -22.62 21.34
C GLU A 327 -8.65 -22.19 20.77
N GLU A 328 -9.75 -22.37 21.53
CA GLU A 328 -11.11 -22.08 21.08
C GLU A 328 -11.40 -20.57 20.93
N ASP A 329 -10.63 -19.74 21.63
CA ASP A 329 -10.75 -18.28 21.66
C ASP A 329 -10.17 -17.57 20.43
N LYS A 330 -9.42 -18.29 19.57
CA LYS A 330 -8.85 -17.73 18.33
C LYS A 330 -9.92 -17.28 17.33
N ARG A 331 -11.15 -17.79 17.41
CA ARG A 331 -12.22 -17.52 16.43
C ARG A 331 -12.78 -16.09 16.52
N LEU A 332 -12.68 -15.41 17.67
CA LEU A 332 -13.29 -14.09 17.83
C LEU A 332 -12.50 -12.95 17.18
N GLY A 333 -11.19 -13.12 16.99
CA GLY A 333 -10.35 -12.16 16.25
C GLY A 333 -10.73 -11.99 14.77
N PHE A 334 -11.53 -12.92 14.22
CA PHE A 334 -12.15 -12.80 12.90
C PHE A 334 -13.49 -12.06 12.93
N VAL A 335 -14.25 -12.14 14.02
CA VAL A 335 -15.62 -11.59 14.11
C VAL A 335 -15.61 -10.07 14.25
N ALA A 336 -14.80 -9.53 15.17
CA ALA A 336 -14.76 -8.09 15.44
C ALA A 336 -14.48 -7.20 14.20
N PRO A 337 -13.53 -7.57 13.32
CA PRO A 337 -13.23 -6.80 12.10
C PRO A 337 -14.30 -6.92 11.01
N VAL A 338 -14.98 -8.07 10.94
CA VAL A 338 -16.13 -8.26 10.03
C VAL A 338 -17.30 -7.39 10.47
N LEU A 339 -17.57 -7.30 11.78
CA LEU A 339 -18.58 -6.39 12.32
C LEU A 339 -18.23 -4.93 12.03
N PHE A 340 -16.98 -4.53 12.24
CA PHE A 340 -16.51 -3.18 11.87
C PHE A 340 -16.72 -2.89 10.38
N PHE A 341 -16.39 -3.84 9.49
CA PHE A 341 -16.60 -3.68 8.06
C PHE A 341 -18.08 -3.54 7.69
N ILE A 342 -18.96 -4.38 8.27
CA ILE A 342 -20.41 -4.31 8.03
C ILE A 342 -20.96 -2.95 8.49
N LEU A 343 -20.56 -2.47 9.67
CA LEU A 343 -20.97 -1.15 10.18
C LEU A 343 -20.51 -0.02 9.26
N ALA A 344 -19.28 -0.09 8.74
CA ALA A 344 -18.76 0.91 7.81
C ALA A 344 -19.53 0.90 6.47
N LEU A 345 -19.93 -0.27 5.97
CA LEU A 345 -20.78 -0.38 4.77
C LEU A 345 -22.19 0.16 5.02
N GLN A 346 -22.82 -0.23 6.14
CA GLN A 346 -24.20 0.17 6.47
C GLN A 346 -24.33 1.69 6.66
N THR A 347 -23.31 2.33 7.21
CA THR A 347 -23.29 3.79 7.43
C THR A 347 -22.92 4.60 6.20
N GLY A 348 -22.56 3.93 5.09
CA GLY A 348 -22.12 4.58 3.86
C GLY A 348 -20.83 5.41 4.07
N LEU A 349 -19.90 4.91 4.88
CA LEU A 349 -18.79 5.72 5.41
C LEU A 349 -17.94 6.42 4.33
N SER A 350 -17.79 5.79 3.16
CA SER A 350 -17.04 6.34 2.03
C SER A 350 -17.75 7.47 1.27
N SER A 351 -19.07 7.60 1.38
CA SER A 351 -19.87 8.60 0.63
C SER A 351 -20.12 9.89 1.40
N LEU A 352 -19.55 10.04 2.59
CA LEU A 352 -19.78 11.17 3.48
C LEU A 352 -18.70 12.23 3.36
N ASP A 353 -19.04 13.46 3.73
CA ASP A 353 -18.08 14.54 3.84
C ASP A 353 -16.97 14.18 4.85
N PRO A 354 -15.73 14.67 4.64
CA PRO A 354 -14.56 14.23 5.39
C PRO A 354 -14.68 14.45 6.91
N GLU A 355 -15.34 15.52 7.33
CA GLU A 355 -15.58 15.84 8.74
C GLU A 355 -16.58 14.86 9.39
N GLU A 356 -17.70 14.58 8.74
CA GLU A 356 -18.68 13.60 9.24
C GLU A 356 -18.11 12.18 9.25
N ARG A 357 -17.29 11.87 8.23
CA ARG A 357 -16.61 10.58 8.09
C ARG A 357 -15.73 10.28 9.28
N LEU A 358 -14.94 11.26 9.75
CA LEU A 358 -14.08 11.10 10.92
C LEU A 358 -14.92 10.80 12.18
N VAL A 359 -16.01 11.54 12.39
CA VAL A 359 -16.89 11.34 13.55
C VAL A 359 -17.59 9.98 13.51
N ARG A 360 -18.05 9.51 12.35
CA ARG A 360 -18.68 8.18 12.24
C ARG A 360 -17.66 7.06 12.38
N LEU A 361 -16.46 7.25 11.84
CA LEU A 361 -15.37 6.29 11.99
C LEU A 361 -14.90 6.19 13.45
N SER A 362 -14.77 7.30 14.17
CA SER A 362 -14.41 7.30 15.59
C SER A 362 -15.43 6.53 16.43
N ARG A 363 -16.73 6.69 16.13
CA ARG A 363 -17.81 5.91 16.74
C ARG A 363 -17.68 4.41 16.45
N ASN A 364 -17.36 4.03 15.21
CA ASN A 364 -17.15 2.63 14.83
C ASN A 364 -15.91 2.02 15.50
N MET A 365 -14.81 2.76 15.59
CA MET A 365 -13.59 2.33 16.29
C MET A 365 -13.83 2.15 17.79
N CYS A 366 -14.63 3.02 18.39
CA CYS A 366 -15.01 2.90 19.78
C CYS A 366 -15.89 1.67 20.04
N LEU A 367 -16.89 1.40 19.20
CA LEU A 367 -17.69 0.16 19.31
C LEU A 367 -16.83 -1.08 19.18
N LEU A 368 -15.89 -1.06 18.23
CA LEU A 368 -14.94 -2.13 18.05
C LEU A 368 -14.04 -2.30 19.28
N LEU A 369 -13.54 -1.22 19.87
CA LEU A 369 -12.75 -1.25 21.09
C LEU A 369 -13.55 -1.85 22.24
N THR A 370 -14.82 -1.47 22.42
CA THR A 370 -15.71 -2.08 23.42
C THR A 370 -15.91 -3.57 23.16
N ALA A 371 -16.09 -3.99 21.90
CA ALA A 371 -16.20 -5.40 21.55
C ALA A 371 -14.91 -6.18 21.85
N ILE A 372 -13.73 -5.58 21.62
CA ILE A 372 -12.43 -6.17 21.96
C ILE A 372 -12.27 -6.26 23.49
N LEU A 373 -12.69 -5.25 24.25
CA LEU A 373 -12.67 -5.28 25.72
C LEU A 373 -13.58 -6.37 26.27
N HIS A 374 -14.80 -6.49 25.74
CA HIS A 374 -15.73 -7.57 26.08
C HIS A 374 -15.15 -8.95 25.79
N PHE A 375 -14.47 -9.10 24.65
CA PHE A 375 -13.76 -10.34 24.34
C PHE A 375 -12.70 -10.68 25.37
N ILE A 376 -11.77 -9.74 25.64
CA ILE A 376 -10.67 -9.96 26.58
C ILE A 376 -11.20 -10.31 27.97
N HIS A 377 -12.29 -9.68 28.40
CA HIS A 377 -12.96 -10.02 29.65
C HIS A 377 -13.44 -11.47 29.67
N GLY A 378 -14.11 -11.93 28.62
CA GLY A 378 -14.52 -13.33 28.48
C GLY A 378 -13.35 -14.33 28.55
N MET A 379 -12.15 -13.96 28.08
CA MET A 379 -10.95 -14.81 28.18
C MET A 379 -10.34 -14.81 29.57
N THR A 380 -10.49 -13.70 30.30
CA THR A 380 -9.86 -13.51 31.60
C THR A 380 -10.65 -14.20 32.70
N ASP A 381 -11.97 -14.34 32.54
CA ASP A 381 -12.88 -14.94 33.52
C ASP A 381 -12.54 -16.39 33.94
N PRO A 382 -12.38 -17.38 33.03
CA PRO A 382 -11.99 -18.74 33.42
C PRO A 382 -10.60 -18.81 34.06
N VAL A 383 -9.70 -17.90 33.67
CA VAL A 383 -8.35 -17.83 34.25
C VAL A 383 -8.40 -17.26 35.68
N LEU A 384 -9.24 -16.26 35.93
CA LEU A 384 -9.49 -15.74 37.28
C LEU A 384 -10.12 -16.81 38.18
N MET A 385 -11.10 -17.57 37.67
CA MET A 385 -11.77 -18.64 38.40
C MET A 385 -10.82 -19.80 38.75
N SER A 386 -9.91 -20.16 37.83
CA SER A 386 -8.91 -21.20 38.10
C SER A 386 -7.78 -20.73 39.03
N LEU A 387 -7.38 -19.45 38.96
CA LEU A 387 -6.38 -18.86 39.86
C LEU A 387 -6.90 -18.72 41.29
N SER A 388 -8.17 -18.35 41.48
CA SER A 388 -8.78 -18.26 42.82
C SER A 388 -8.90 -19.62 43.51
N ALA A 389 -9.07 -20.70 42.73
CA ALA A 389 -9.07 -22.07 43.24
C ALA A 389 -7.66 -22.60 43.56
N SER A 390 -6.61 -22.01 42.98
CA SER A 390 -5.23 -22.47 43.19
C SER A 390 -4.62 -21.88 44.48
N HIS A 391 -4.37 -22.72 45.48
CA HIS A 391 -3.85 -22.32 46.81
C HIS A 391 -2.35 -21.92 46.82
N VAL A 392 -1.74 -21.65 45.66
CA VAL A 392 -0.30 -21.36 45.54
C VAL A 392 -0.08 -19.91 45.13
N SER A 393 0.27 -19.07 46.09
CA SER A 393 0.45 -17.61 45.95
C SER A 393 1.75 -17.24 45.23
N SER A 394 1.85 -17.52 43.93
CA SER A 394 2.97 -17.06 43.12
C SER A 394 2.70 -15.66 42.54
N PHE A 395 3.33 -14.64 43.10
CA PHE A 395 3.12 -13.22 42.71
C PHE A 395 3.33 -12.96 41.21
N ARG A 396 4.28 -13.67 40.59
CA ARG A 396 4.56 -13.58 39.14
C ARG A 396 3.43 -14.10 38.25
N ARG A 397 2.57 -14.98 38.75
CA ARG A 397 1.43 -15.53 38.01
C ARG A 397 0.17 -14.69 38.20
N HIS A 398 -0.02 -14.11 39.40
CA HIS A 398 -1.19 -13.28 39.70
C HIS A 398 -1.07 -11.85 39.15
N PHE A 399 0.13 -11.27 39.09
CA PHE A 399 0.33 -9.88 38.65
C PHE A 399 -0.18 -9.59 37.23
N PRO A 400 0.11 -10.41 36.20
CA PRO A 400 -0.40 -10.16 34.84
C PRO A 400 -1.92 -10.20 34.77
N VAL A 401 -2.54 -11.18 35.42
CA VAL A 401 -4.01 -11.35 35.42
C VAL A 401 -4.70 -10.20 36.16
N LEU A 402 -4.14 -9.77 37.30
CA LEU A 402 -4.66 -8.64 38.07
C LEU A 402 -4.49 -7.30 37.33
N LEU A 403 -3.41 -7.14 36.57
CA LEU A 403 -3.20 -5.95 35.74
C LEU A 403 -4.19 -5.90 34.57
N VAL A 404 -4.45 -7.04 33.91
CA VAL A 404 -5.46 -7.13 32.84
C VAL A 404 -6.85 -6.88 33.41
N SER A 405 -7.21 -7.44 34.56
CA SER A 405 -8.52 -7.21 35.17
C SER A 405 -8.71 -5.76 35.63
N LEU A 406 -7.67 -5.13 36.20
CA LEU A 406 -7.69 -3.69 36.52
C LEU A 406 -7.87 -2.85 35.26
N ALA A 407 -7.13 -3.16 34.19
CA ALA A 407 -7.25 -2.45 32.91
C ALA A 407 -8.64 -2.62 32.29
N LEU A 408 -9.23 -3.82 32.35
CA LEU A 408 -10.60 -4.10 31.90
C LEU A 408 -11.67 -3.38 32.70
N PHE A 409 -11.40 -3.00 33.95
CA PHE A 409 -12.31 -2.18 34.74
C PHE A 409 -12.14 -0.68 34.42
N VAL A 410 -10.89 -0.20 34.39
CA VAL A 410 -10.60 1.23 34.20
C VAL A 410 -10.88 1.69 32.77
N LEU A 411 -10.52 0.92 31.74
CA LEU A 411 -10.64 1.33 30.34
C LEU A 411 -12.09 1.58 29.90
N PRO A 412 -13.08 0.69 30.14
CA PRO A 412 -14.48 0.96 29.78
C PRO A 412 -15.09 2.15 30.53
N VAL A 413 -14.73 2.36 31.80
CA VAL A 413 -15.21 3.49 32.62
C VAL A 413 -14.61 4.81 32.13
N ALA A 414 -13.31 4.83 31.84
CA ALA A 414 -12.65 6.01 31.27
C ALA A 414 -13.22 6.34 29.87
N LEU A 415 -13.44 5.32 29.05
CA LEU A 415 -14.02 5.46 27.72
C LEU A 415 -15.44 6.01 27.78
N SER A 416 -16.30 5.46 28.65
CA SER A 416 -17.66 5.99 28.83
C SER A 416 -17.64 7.43 29.34
N TYR A 417 -16.83 7.75 30.35
CA TYR A 417 -16.69 9.12 30.85
C TYR A 417 -16.26 10.11 29.76
N ALA A 418 -15.22 9.76 28.98
CA ALA A 418 -14.75 10.61 27.88
C ALA A 418 -15.83 10.82 26.81
N LEU A 419 -16.59 9.78 26.47
CA LEU A 419 -17.66 9.86 25.48
C LEU A 419 -18.78 10.79 25.90
N TRP A 420 -19.19 10.75 27.18
CA TRP A 420 -20.23 11.63 27.71
C TRP A 420 -19.82 13.10 27.69
N HIS A 421 -18.52 13.40 27.82
CA HIS A 421 -18.02 14.77 27.80
C HIS A 421 -17.87 15.31 26.36
N HIS A 422 -17.60 14.45 25.38
CA HIS A 422 -17.31 14.87 24.00
C HIS A 422 -18.49 14.75 23.03
N TYR A 423 -19.48 13.91 23.30
CA TYR A 423 -20.59 13.65 22.37
C TYR A 423 -21.95 13.94 23.01
N ALA A 424 -22.83 14.55 22.21
CA ALA A 424 -24.23 14.71 22.58
C ALA A 424 -24.94 13.35 22.75
N LEU A 425 -25.96 13.31 23.61
CA LEU A 425 -26.76 12.13 23.90
C LEU A 425 -27.37 11.56 22.60
N ASN A 426 -26.89 10.39 22.19
CA ASN A 426 -27.34 9.66 21.01
C ASN A 426 -27.54 8.18 21.36
N THR A 427 -28.39 7.48 20.61
CA THR A 427 -28.66 6.05 20.77
C THR A 427 -27.39 5.19 20.77
N TRP A 428 -26.38 5.61 20.00
CA TRP A 428 -25.06 4.99 19.99
C TRP A 428 -24.32 5.08 21.33
N LEU A 429 -24.35 6.25 21.98
CA LEU A 429 -23.69 6.47 23.27
C LEU A 429 -24.33 5.60 24.35
N PHE A 430 -25.66 5.48 24.31
CA PHE A 430 -26.40 4.54 25.17
C PHE A 430 -25.97 3.09 24.94
N ALA A 431 -25.85 2.65 23.69
CA ALA A 431 -25.39 1.30 23.38
C ALA A 431 -23.99 1.03 23.95
N VAL A 432 -23.03 1.94 23.74
CA VAL A 432 -21.67 1.81 24.31
C VAL A 432 -21.70 1.75 25.83
N THR A 433 -22.47 2.63 26.48
CA THR A 433 -22.59 2.63 27.94
C THR A 433 -23.24 1.36 28.49
N ALA A 434 -24.23 0.80 27.78
CA ALA A 434 -24.87 -0.46 28.15
C ALA A 434 -23.88 -1.64 28.04
N PHE A 435 -23.10 -1.72 26.96
CA PHE A 435 -22.05 -2.73 26.82
C PHE A 435 -20.93 -2.56 27.86
N CYS A 436 -20.50 -1.33 28.14
CA CYS A 436 -19.51 -1.03 29.19
C CYS A 436 -20.03 -1.34 30.59
N GLY A 437 -21.32 -1.15 30.86
CA GLY A 437 -21.95 -1.51 32.14
C GLY A 437 -22.19 -3.01 32.30
N ALA A 438 -22.41 -3.75 31.22
CA ALA A 438 -22.60 -5.20 31.23
C ALA A 438 -21.30 -5.98 31.47
N LEU A 439 -20.15 -5.42 31.07
CA LEU A 439 -18.82 -5.99 31.28
C LEU A 439 -18.54 -6.42 32.75
N PRO A 440 -18.76 -5.59 33.78
CA PRO A 440 -18.57 -5.99 35.18
C PRO A 440 -19.66 -6.93 35.74
N GLN A 441 -20.79 -7.12 35.06
CA GLN A 441 -21.90 -7.94 35.55
C GLN A 441 -21.87 -9.41 35.06
N GLY A 442 -20.94 -9.76 34.17
CA GLY A 442 -20.82 -11.11 33.60
C GLY A 442 -20.43 -12.22 34.59
N GLY A 443 -20.02 -11.88 35.82
CA GLY A 443 -19.65 -12.84 36.87
C GLY A 443 -20.78 -13.28 37.80
N GLY A 444 -22.05 -12.97 37.50
CA GLY A 444 -23.14 -13.25 38.42
C GLY A 444 -24.50 -13.35 37.74
N VAL A 445 -24.71 -14.40 36.94
CA VAL A 445 -26.06 -14.92 36.67
C VAL A 445 -26.06 -16.41 36.96
N THR A 446 -26.06 -16.72 38.25
CA THR A 446 -26.79 -17.87 38.78
C THR A 446 -27.90 -17.30 39.64
N ASP A 447 -29.10 -17.29 39.09
CA ASP A 447 -30.34 -17.58 39.81
C ASP A 447 -31.25 -18.35 38.84
#